data_AF-A0A3D9HRL9-F1
#
_entry.id   AF-A0A3D9HRL9-F1
#
_cell.length_a   1.000
_cell.length_b   1.000
_cell.length_c   1.000
_cell.angle_alpha   90.00
_cell.angle_beta   90.00
_cell.angle_gamma   90.00
#
_symmetry.space_group_name_H-M   'P 1'
#
loop_
_entity.id
_entity.type
_entity.pdbx_description
1 polymer ?
#
loop_
_entity_poly.entity_id
_entity_poly.type
_entity_poly.pdbx_seq_one_letter_code
_entity_poly.pdbx_strand_id
1 'polypeptide(L)'
;MPRILIVEGDTPDLLDRAARHGLPGNAGIYARSLLAIDPNLKISVVEPYAAGFDLQAFLPDAFDGIVFTGSNVPWSVAAPDARPLRVTMETAFRSGTPVLGSCNGMQMAALLLGGEVAESPNGMELGIARGITLTEEGRSHPLHSGRRPVFACPCVHRDEVRRLPDGAVLTAWNKHTPVQAMVYETGGVTYWGMQYHPEATLREFADLISLPGCIFAEGGDLVDDLRVADSAPQGDAARRLGASEDDLEPAMRSRELANWLSMLAT
;
A
#
# COMPACT_ATOMS: atom_id res chain seq x y z
N MET A 1 22.97 5.13 4.86
CA MET A 1 22.26 3.87 4.60
C MET A 1 20.91 3.99 5.26
N PRO A 2 19.84 4.20 4.47
CA PRO A 2 18.54 4.56 5.02
C PRO A 2 17.99 3.49 5.97
N ARG A 3 17.43 3.95 7.08
CA ARG A 3 16.71 3.18 8.08
C ARG A 3 15.22 3.33 7.82
N ILE A 4 14.57 2.26 7.40
CA ILE A 4 13.15 2.24 7.09
C ILE A 4 12.42 1.50 8.20
N LEU A 5 11.39 2.14 8.73
CA LEU A 5 10.45 1.51 9.66
C LEU A 5 9.19 1.10 8.90
N ILE A 6 8.78 -0.15 9.03
CA ILE A 6 7.52 -0.64 8.46
C ILE A 6 6.54 -0.89 9.61
N VAL A 7 5.39 -0.25 9.52
CA VAL A 7 4.28 -0.38 10.46
C VAL A 7 3.27 -1.36 9.88
N GLU A 8 3.16 -2.53 10.50
CA GLU A 8 2.22 -3.58 10.10
C GLU A 8 0.77 -3.16 10.38
N GLY A 9 -0.09 -3.31 9.37
CA GLY A 9 -1.51 -2.96 9.44
C GLY A 9 -2.38 -4.08 10.00
N ASP A 10 -1.91 -5.33 9.98
CA ASP A 10 -2.67 -6.49 10.44
C ASP A 10 -2.58 -6.74 11.94
N THR A 11 -3.63 -7.37 12.47
CA THR A 11 -3.69 -7.84 13.86
C THR A 11 -2.89 -9.14 14.05
N PRO A 12 -2.47 -9.47 15.28
CA PRO A 12 -1.77 -10.73 15.56
C PRO A 12 -2.51 -11.97 15.04
N ASP A 13 -3.83 -12.04 15.15
CA ASP A 13 -4.62 -13.15 14.63
C ASP A 13 -4.53 -13.32 13.10
N LEU A 14 -4.45 -12.21 12.36
CA LEU A 14 -4.29 -12.21 10.92
C LEU A 14 -2.88 -12.65 10.52
N LEU A 15 -1.86 -12.16 11.22
CA LEU A 15 -0.47 -12.56 11.04
C LEU A 15 -0.27 -14.05 11.34
N ASP A 16 -0.81 -14.54 12.47
CA ASP A 16 -0.77 -15.95 12.84
C ASP A 16 -1.49 -16.83 11.81
N ARG A 17 -2.61 -16.34 11.28
CA ARG A 17 -3.34 -17.04 10.21
C ARG A 17 -2.49 -17.12 8.95
N ALA A 18 -1.89 -16.04 8.49
CA ALA A 18 -0.98 -16.06 7.34
C ALA A 18 0.19 -17.04 7.57
N ALA A 19 0.83 -16.96 8.75
CA ALA A 19 1.96 -17.80 9.12
C ALA A 19 1.62 -19.30 9.14
N ARG A 20 0.44 -19.69 9.64
CA ARG A 20 -0.04 -21.09 9.60
C ARG A 20 -0.17 -21.66 8.19
N HIS A 21 -0.30 -20.79 7.19
CA HIS A 21 -0.35 -21.14 5.78
C HIS A 21 0.97 -20.87 5.03
N GLY A 22 2.05 -20.56 5.75
CA GLY A 22 3.35 -20.27 5.16
C GLY A 22 3.42 -18.93 4.42
N LEU A 23 2.45 -18.04 4.66
CA LEU A 23 2.40 -16.72 4.04
C LEU A 23 3.05 -15.67 4.96
N PRO A 24 3.74 -14.68 4.37
CA PRO A 24 4.28 -13.54 5.11
C PRO A 24 3.17 -12.55 5.48
N GLY A 25 3.38 -11.77 6.56
CA GLY A 25 2.59 -10.57 6.81
C GLY A 25 2.88 -9.45 5.80
N ASN A 26 2.07 -8.39 5.81
CA ASN A 26 2.20 -7.27 4.86
C ASN A 26 3.54 -6.57 5.01
N ALA A 27 4.05 -6.44 6.24
CA ALA A 27 5.37 -5.87 6.50
C ALA A 27 6.49 -6.70 5.87
N GLY A 28 6.33 -8.04 5.84
CA GLY A 28 7.26 -8.94 5.18
C GLY A 28 7.26 -8.79 3.66
N ILE A 29 6.09 -8.58 3.05
CA ILE A 29 5.96 -8.29 1.61
C ILE A 29 6.68 -6.98 1.28
N TYR A 30 6.36 -5.92 2.02
CA TYR A 30 7.01 -4.61 1.87
C TYR A 30 8.53 -4.70 2.03
N ALA A 31 9.01 -5.40 3.07
CA ALA A 31 10.44 -5.53 3.32
C ALA A 31 11.17 -6.22 2.17
N ARG A 32 10.59 -7.29 1.60
CA ARG A 32 11.16 -7.94 0.41
C ARG A 32 11.21 -7.01 -0.79
N SER A 33 10.14 -6.25 -1.05
CA SER A 33 10.09 -5.33 -2.19
C SER A 33 11.11 -4.19 -2.05
N LEU A 34 11.24 -3.61 -0.86
CA LEU A 34 12.23 -2.55 -0.62
C LEU A 34 13.67 -3.06 -0.73
N LEU A 35 13.97 -4.24 -0.17
CA LEU A 35 15.31 -4.84 -0.28
C LEU A 35 15.66 -5.30 -1.69
N ALA A 36 14.65 -5.61 -2.52
CA ALA A 36 14.86 -5.89 -3.94
C ALA A 36 15.24 -4.62 -4.73
N ILE A 37 14.83 -3.44 -4.26
CA ILE A 37 15.19 -2.15 -4.85
C ILE A 37 16.56 -1.69 -4.36
N ASP A 38 16.78 -1.68 -3.04
CA ASP A 38 18.07 -1.37 -2.42
C ASP A 38 18.40 -2.41 -1.32
N PRO A 39 19.36 -3.33 -1.58
CA PRO A 39 19.72 -4.37 -0.61
C PRO A 39 20.46 -3.82 0.61
N ASN A 40 20.85 -2.54 0.63
CA ASN A 40 21.54 -1.93 1.75
C ASN A 40 20.58 -1.37 2.81
N LEU A 41 19.27 -1.35 2.61
CA LEU A 41 18.35 -0.77 3.59
C LEU A 41 18.43 -1.46 4.95
N LYS A 42 18.35 -0.68 6.04
CA LYS A 42 18.10 -1.22 7.38
C LYS A 42 16.61 -1.19 7.66
N ILE A 43 15.97 -2.35 7.66
CA ILE A 43 14.53 -2.46 7.90
C ILE A 43 14.26 -2.83 9.35
N SER A 44 13.29 -2.14 9.96
CA SER A 44 12.68 -2.51 11.23
C SER A 44 11.17 -2.62 11.05
N VAL A 45 10.53 -3.46 11.85
CA VAL A 45 9.08 -3.66 11.82
C VAL A 45 8.51 -3.39 13.20
N VAL A 46 7.36 -2.74 13.25
CA VAL A 46 6.52 -2.62 14.44
C VAL A 46 5.11 -3.08 14.13
N GLU A 47 4.46 -3.67 15.12
CA GLU A 47 3.11 -4.24 15.03
C GLU A 47 2.21 -3.53 16.04
N PRO A 48 1.51 -2.43 15.66
CA PRO A 48 0.73 -1.61 16.57
C PRO A 48 -0.37 -2.37 17.33
N TYR A 49 -0.86 -3.47 16.76
CA TYR A 49 -1.89 -4.31 17.34
C TYR A 49 -1.34 -5.40 18.28
N ALA A 50 -0.03 -5.59 18.35
CA ALA A 50 0.57 -6.55 19.27
C ALA A 50 0.45 -6.06 20.72
N ALA A 51 0.13 -6.97 21.65
CA ALA A 51 -0.06 -6.63 23.07
C ALA A 51 1.18 -5.97 23.73
N GLY A 52 2.38 -6.22 23.19
CA GLY A 52 3.64 -5.63 23.66
C GLY A 52 4.03 -4.32 22.98
N PHE A 53 3.21 -3.78 22.07
CA PHE A 53 3.52 -2.52 21.41
C PHE A 53 3.38 -1.34 22.39
N ASP A 54 4.51 -0.68 22.66
CA ASP A 54 4.56 0.53 23.47
C ASP A 54 4.75 1.76 22.59
N LEU A 55 3.70 2.57 22.48
CA LEU A 55 3.72 3.83 21.73
C LEU A 55 4.73 4.83 22.32
N GLN A 56 5.08 4.76 23.60
CA GLN A 56 6.10 5.64 24.21
C GLN A 56 7.51 5.25 23.79
N ALA A 57 7.73 3.98 23.48
CA ALA A 57 9.00 3.47 22.94
C ALA A 57 9.09 3.57 21.40
N PHE A 58 8.00 3.97 20.74
CA PHE A 58 7.97 4.23 19.31
C PHE A 58 8.67 5.56 18.99
N LEU A 59 9.88 5.48 18.44
CA LEU A 59 10.73 6.63 18.08
C LEU A 59 10.83 6.79 16.55
N PRO A 60 9.79 7.35 15.89
CA PRO A 60 9.74 7.47 14.43
C PRO A 60 10.81 8.40 13.84
N ASP A 61 11.32 9.35 14.61
CA ASP A 61 12.41 10.28 14.24
C ASP A 61 13.79 9.59 14.19
N ALA A 62 13.91 8.36 14.70
CA ALA A 62 15.13 7.56 14.57
C ALA A 62 15.29 6.91 13.18
N PHE A 63 14.32 7.09 12.29
CA PHE A 63 14.27 6.48 10.96
C PHE A 63 14.26 7.55 9.87
N ASP A 64 14.78 7.20 8.71
CA ASP A 64 14.82 8.09 7.55
C ASP A 64 13.46 8.10 6.81
N GLY A 65 12.68 7.03 6.94
CA GLY A 65 11.33 6.94 6.38
C GLY A 65 10.48 5.87 7.06
N ILE A 66 9.16 6.04 7.01
CA ILE A 66 8.19 5.14 7.63
C ILE A 66 7.17 4.67 6.59
N VAL A 67 6.89 3.37 6.57
CA VAL A 67 5.88 2.77 5.70
C VAL A 67 4.71 2.28 6.54
N PHE A 68 3.48 2.60 6.15
CA PHE A 68 2.26 1.97 6.68
C PHE A 68 1.69 1.02 5.63
N THR A 69 1.60 -0.26 5.98
CA THR A 69 1.17 -1.29 5.02
C THR A 69 -0.34 -1.23 4.74
N GLY A 70 -0.78 -2.03 3.78
CA GLY A 70 -2.19 -2.44 3.70
C GLY A 70 -2.60 -3.31 4.90
N SER A 71 -3.86 -3.73 4.91
CA SER A 71 -4.39 -4.62 5.95
C SER A 71 -5.57 -5.45 5.43
N ASN A 72 -5.73 -6.64 6.02
CA ASN A 72 -6.80 -7.60 5.83
C ASN A 72 -7.87 -7.53 6.93
N VAL A 73 -7.83 -6.50 7.78
CA VAL A 73 -8.83 -6.29 8.82
C VAL A 73 -10.22 -6.07 8.22
N PRO A 74 -11.28 -6.69 8.79
CA PRO A 74 -12.64 -6.55 8.27
C PRO A 74 -13.30 -5.21 8.62
N TRP A 75 -12.69 -4.36 9.46
CA TRP A 75 -13.23 -3.05 9.83
C TRP A 75 -12.58 -1.90 9.07
N SER A 76 -13.27 -0.76 8.99
CA SER A 76 -12.76 0.46 8.37
C SER A 76 -11.72 1.17 9.25
N VAL A 77 -10.89 2.03 8.67
CA VAL A 77 -9.95 2.92 9.40
C VAL A 77 -10.67 3.91 10.33
N ALA A 78 -11.96 4.17 10.09
CA ALA A 78 -12.81 4.96 10.97
C ALA A 78 -13.31 4.19 12.21
N ALA A 79 -13.17 2.86 12.25
CA ALA A 79 -13.65 2.05 13.35
C ALA A 79 -12.83 2.29 14.65
N PRO A 80 -13.42 2.05 15.83
CA PRO A 80 -12.68 2.09 17.10
C PRO A 80 -11.46 1.17 17.10
N ASP A 81 -11.59 0.00 16.50
CA ASP A 81 -10.55 -1.02 16.38
C ASP A 81 -9.30 -0.50 15.67
N ALA A 82 -9.42 0.47 14.75
CA ALA A 82 -8.28 1.05 14.04
C ALA A 82 -7.41 1.99 14.89
N ARG A 83 -7.78 2.19 16.18
CA ARG A 83 -7.07 3.11 17.10
C ARG A 83 -5.57 2.85 17.20
N PRO A 84 -5.05 1.61 17.33
CA PRO A 84 -3.60 1.39 17.44
C PRO A 84 -2.83 1.88 16.21
N LEU A 85 -3.34 1.64 15.00
CA LEU A 85 -2.74 2.14 13.77
C LEU A 85 -2.85 3.67 13.69
N ARG A 86 -4.00 4.23 14.07
CA ARG A 86 -4.25 5.68 14.09
C ARG A 86 -3.26 6.44 14.95
N VAL A 87 -3.09 6.05 16.22
CA VAL A 87 -2.16 6.74 17.14
C VAL A 87 -0.70 6.58 16.73
N THR A 88 -0.36 5.47 16.06
CA THR A 88 0.97 5.25 15.49
C THR A 88 1.23 6.22 14.34
N MET A 89 0.27 6.39 13.42
CA MET A 89 0.39 7.34 12.31
C MET A 89 0.38 8.80 12.76
N GLU A 90 -0.46 9.17 13.73
CA GLU A 90 -0.41 10.50 14.35
C GLU A 90 0.98 10.79 14.95
N THR A 91 1.61 9.79 15.57
CA THR A 91 2.95 9.94 16.14
C THR A 91 4.03 10.06 15.06
N ALA A 92 3.91 9.30 13.96
CA ALA A 92 4.78 9.43 12.80
C ALA A 92 4.66 10.80 12.11
N PHE A 93 3.44 11.32 11.93
CA PHE A 93 3.25 12.66 11.35
C PHE A 93 3.82 13.77 12.25
N ARG A 94 3.69 13.65 13.58
CA ARG A 94 4.28 14.62 14.52
C ARG A 94 5.81 14.64 14.51
N SER A 95 6.48 13.57 14.10
CA SER A 95 7.95 13.57 14.04
C SER A 95 8.51 14.26 12.81
N GLY A 96 7.68 14.51 11.78
CA GLY A 96 8.12 15.04 10.49
C GLY A 96 8.91 14.04 9.65
N THR A 97 9.01 12.77 10.07
CA THR A 97 9.65 11.71 9.28
C THR A 97 8.78 11.45 8.04
N PRO A 98 9.35 11.39 6.82
CA PRO A 98 8.57 11.10 5.63
C PRO A 98 7.85 9.75 5.72
N VAL A 99 6.58 9.73 5.31
CA VAL A 99 5.71 8.56 5.42
C VAL A 99 5.23 8.12 4.03
N LEU A 100 5.21 6.80 3.81
CA LEU A 100 4.56 6.15 2.68
C LEU A 100 3.41 5.29 3.18
N GLY A 101 2.33 5.13 2.42
CA GLY A 101 1.37 4.06 2.73
C GLY A 101 0.60 3.51 1.54
N SER A 102 0.27 2.22 1.61
CA SER A 102 -0.60 1.56 0.63
C SER A 102 -1.92 1.13 1.24
N CYS A 103 -3.00 1.21 0.46
CA CYS A 103 -4.33 0.74 0.81
C CYS A 103 -4.79 1.27 2.18
N ASN A 104 -4.86 0.41 3.22
CA ASN A 104 -5.22 0.81 4.58
C ASN A 104 -4.33 1.95 5.13
N GLY A 105 -3.04 1.95 4.82
CA GLY A 105 -2.13 3.04 5.16
C GLY A 105 -2.52 4.37 4.50
N MET A 106 -2.93 4.36 3.22
CA MET A 106 -3.43 5.56 2.54
C MET A 106 -4.77 6.02 3.09
N GLN A 107 -5.66 5.10 3.38
CA GLN A 107 -6.96 5.39 3.98
C GLN A 107 -6.81 6.02 5.37
N MET A 108 -5.92 5.49 6.22
CA MET A 108 -5.66 6.04 7.54
C MET A 108 -5.09 7.46 7.45
N ALA A 109 -4.15 7.69 6.51
CA ALA A 109 -3.58 9.02 6.28
C ALA A 109 -4.65 10.01 5.81
N ALA A 110 -5.50 9.62 4.86
CA ALA A 110 -6.61 10.46 4.40
C ALA A 110 -7.53 10.84 5.57
N LEU A 111 -7.94 9.87 6.39
CA LEU A 111 -8.83 10.12 7.51
C LEU A 111 -8.19 11.08 8.54
N LEU A 112 -6.93 10.85 8.91
CA LEU A 112 -6.23 11.67 9.90
C LEU A 112 -6.00 13.11 9.43
N LEU A 113 -5.80 13.31 8.13
CA LEU A 113 -5.57 14.61 7.53
C LEU A 113 -6.88 15.37 7.20
N GLY A 114 -8.05 14.81 7.57
CA GLY A 114 -9.37 15.48 7.42
C GLY A 114 -10.16 15.07 6.16
N GLY A 115 -9.70 14.09 5.42
CA GLY A 115 -10.42 13.46 4.32
C GLY A 115 -11.59 12.58 4.79
N GLU A 116 -12.17 11.82 3.85
CA GLU A 116 -13.22 10.84 4.13
C GLU A 116 -12.88 9.50 3.48
N VAL A 117 -13.09 8.42 4.24
CA VAL A 117 -12.96 7.04 3.78
C VAL A 117 -14.29 6.32 4.00
N ALA A 118 -14.74 5.58 3.00
CA ALA A 118 -15.91 4.72 3.10
C ALA A 118 -15.74 3.51 2.18
N GLU A 119 -16.64 2.53 2.31
CA GLU A 119 -16.75 1.42 1.36
C GLU A 119 -16.96 1.94 -0.08
N SER A 120 -16.31 1.31 -1.05
CA SER A 120 -16.42 1.69 -2.45
C SER A 120 -17.86 1.47 -2.95
N PRO A 121 -18.48 2.48 -3.59
CA PRO A 121 -19.80 2.29 -4.20
C PRO A 121 -19.77 1.37 -5.42
N ASN A 122 -18.58 1.04 -5.92
CA ASN A 122 -18.36 0.14 -7.06
C ASN A 122 -18.06 -1.31 -6.63
N GLY A 123 -18.13 -1.60 -5.32
CA GLY A 123 -17.70 -2.88 -4.75
C GLY A 123 -16.18 -2.99 -4.66
N MET A 124 -15.68 -4.18 -4.30
CA MET A 124 -14.24 -4.39 -4.16
C MET A 124 -13.51 -4.28 -5.50
N GLU A 125 -12.35 -3.62 -5.51
CA GLU A 125 -11.38 -3.73 -6.61
C GLU A 125 -10.44 -4.89 -6.27
N LEU A 126 -10.40 -5.93 -7.11
CA LEU A 126 -9.71 -7.20 -6.78
C LEU A 126 -8.71 -7.61 -7.87
N GLY A 127 -7.56 -8.11 -7.42
CA GLY A 127 -6.47 -8.60 -8.26
C GLY A 127 -5.59 -7.49 -8.84
N ILE A 128 -6.15 -6.68 -9.74
CA ILE A 128 -5.42 -5.60 -10.44
C ILE A 128 -6.30 -4.35 -10.56
N ALA A 129 -5.76 -3.20 -10.16
CA ALA A 129 -6.31 -1.90 -10.50
C ALA A 129 -5.93 -1.55 -11.94
N ARG A 130 -6.94 -1.44 -12.80
CA ARG A 130 -6.77 -1.27 -14.25
C ARG A 130 -6.83 0.20 -14.62
N GLY A 131 -6.03 0.60 -15.61
CA GLY A 131 -6.11 1.93 -16.21
C GLY A 131 -5.91 3.07 -15.20
N ILE A 132 -5.02 2.86 -14.22
CA ILE A 132 -4.59 3.91 -13.30
C ILE A 132 -3.99 5.02 -14.15
N THR A 133 -4.60 6.19 -14.10
CA THR A 133 -4.27 7.34 -14.93
C THR A 133 -3.71 8.44 -14.05
N LEU A 134 -2.50 8.88 -14.36
CA LEU A 134 -1.88 10.02 -13.68
C LEU A 134 -2.62 11.31 -14.01
N THR A 135 -2.85 12.14 -12.99
CA THR A 135 -3.27 13.53 -13.17
C THR A 135 -2.12 14.38 -13.72
N GLU A 136 -2.37 15.63 -14.06
CA GLU A 136 -1.29 16.53 -14.50
C GLU A 136 -0.28 16.75 -13.38
N GLU A 137 -0.78 16.97 -12.16
CA GLU A 137 0.02 17.05 -10.96
C GLU A 137 0.83 15.77 -10.74
N GLY A 138 0.19 14.61 -10.89
CA GLY A 138 0.83 13.31 -10.76
C GLY A 138 1.97 13.07 -11.75
N ARG A 139 1.81 13.49 -13.02
CA ARG A 139 2.87 13.38 -14.04
C ARG A 139 4.12 14.20 -13.71
N SER A 140 3.93 15.32 -13.01
CA SER A 140 5.02 16.20 -12.58
C SER A 140 5.65 15.81 -11.24
N HIS A 141 4.96 14.99 -10.45
CA HIS A 141 5.35 14.69 -9.09
C HIS A 141 6.42 13.59 -9.00
N PRO A 142 7.47 13.73 -8.15
CA PRO A 142 8.55 12.75 -8.02
C PRO A 142 8.09 11.30 -7.74
N LEU A 143 6.99 11.12 -7.00
CA LEU A 143 6.35 9.81 -6.76
C LEU A 143 6.19 8.97 -8.04
N HIS A 144 5.88 9.60 -9.16
CA HIS A 144 5.58 8.93 -10.44
C HIS A 144 6.70 9.10 -11.47
N SER A 145 7.91 9.51 -11.06
CA SER A 145 9.05 9.61 -11.97
C SER A 145 9.29 8.28 -12.69
N GLY A 146 9.36 8.32 -14.02
CA GLY A 146 9.53 7.13 -14.86
C GLY A 146 8.28 6.24 -15.00
N ARG A 147 7.12 6.61 -14.45
CA ARG A 147 5.85 5.91 -14.72
C ARG A 147 5.28 6.29 -16.07
N ARG A 148 4.54 5.34 -16.67
CA ARG A 148 3.69 5.62 -17.83
C ARG A 148 2.47 6.43 -17.38
N PRO A 149 1.91 7.32 -18.24
CA PRO A 149 0.72 8.09 -17.89
C PRO A 149 -0.51 7.25 -17.54
N VAL A 150 -0.58 6.03 -18.08
CA VAL A 150 -1.61 5.04 -17.79
C VAL A 150 -0.93 3.70 -17.55
N PHE A 151 -1.29 3.01 -16.47
CA PHE A 151 -0.70 1.72 -16.10
C PHE A 151 -1.70 0.86 -15.32
N ALA A 152 -1.32 -0.39 -15.06
CA ALA A 152 -2.02 -1.29 -14.16
C ALA A 152 -1.10 -1.68 -13.00
N CYS A 153 -1.67 -2.00 -11.84
CA CYS A 153 -0.91 -2.41 -10.67
C CYS A 153 -1.71 -3.42 -9.84
N PRO A 154 -1.06 -4.37 -9.15
CA PRO A 154 -1.73 -5.24 -8.19
C PRO A 154 -2.58 -4.42 -7.19
N CYS A 155 -3.81 -4.86 -6.92
CA CYS A 155 -4.73 -4.11 -6.07
C CYS A 155 -5.80 -5.00 -5.44
N VAL A 156 -6.01 -4.84 -4.13
CA VAL A 156 -7.18 -5.35 -3.39
C VAL A 156 -7.66 -4.27 -2.43
N HIS A 157 -8.93 -3.88 -2.50
CA HIS A 157 -9.55 -3.05 -1.46
C HIS A 157 -11.07 -3.16 -1.46
N ARG A 158 -11.65 -2.85 -0.29
CA ARG A 158 -13.10 -2.66 -0.09
C ARG A 158 -13.42 -1.19 0.14
N ASP A 159 -12.67 -0.56 1.04
CA ASP A 159 -12.80 0.86 1.36
C ASP A 159 -11.89 1.69 0.47
N GLU A 160 -12.27 2.95 0.23
CA GLU A 160 -11.51 3.90 -0.57
C GLU A 160 -11.62 5.32 -0.01
N VAL A 161 -10.68 6.18 -0.39
CA VAL A 161 -10.76 7.62 -0.08
C VAL A 161 -11.85 8.25 -0.96
N ARG A 162 -12.92 8.73 -0.33
CA ARG A 162 -14.08 9.36 -0.98
C ARG A 162 -13.93 10.88 -1.10
N ARG A 163 -13.21 11.48 -0.15
CA ARG A 163 -12.84 12.90 -0.19
C ARG A 163 -11.38 13.03 0.23
N LEU A 164 -10.60 13.74 -0.57
CA LEU A 164 -9.22 14.06 -0.26
C LEU A 164 -9.15 15.00 0.96
N PRO A 165 -8.10 14.89 1.79
CA PRO A 165 -7.74 15.93 2.75
C PRO A 165 -7.57 17.29 2.09
N ASP A 166 -7.92 18.37 2.81
CA ASP A 166 -7.60 19.71 2.36
C ASP A 166 -6.08 19.88 2.25
N GLY A 167 -5.59 20.31 1.08
CA GLY A 167 -4.16 20.44 0.81
C GLY A 167 -3.48 19.17 0.29
N ALA A 168 -4.18 18.03 0.22
CA ALA A 168 -3.70 16.87 -0.52
C ALA A 168 -3.79 17.11 -2.04
N VAL A 169 -2.83 16.54 -2.78
CA VAL A 169 -2.80 16.55 -4.23
C VAL A 169 -3.18 15.16 -4.74
N LEU A 170 -4.21 15.11 -5.59
CA LEU A 170 -4.56 13.89 -6.34
C LEU A 170 -3.50 13.65 -7.40
N THR A 171 -2.84 12.48 -7.38
CA THR A 171 -1.80 12.16 -8.36
C THR A 171 -2.20 11.05 -9.32
N ALA A 172 -3.11 10.15 -8.93
CA ALA A 172 -3.64 9.13 -9.83
C ALA A 172 -5.09 8.76 -9.48
N TRP A 173 -5.83 8.33 -10.49
CA TRP A 173 -7.22 7.85 -10.36
C TRP A 173 -7.48 6.74 -11.37
N ASN A 174 -8.57 5.99 -11.22
CA ASN A 174 -9.10 5.16 -12.31
C ASN A 174 -10.64 5.15 -12.28
N LYS A 175 -11.25 4.40 -13.22
CA LYS A 175 -12.71 4.34 -13.35
C LYS A 175 -13.40 3.75 -12.11
N HIS A 176 -12.73 2.84 -11.39
CA HIS A 176 -13.27 2.18 -10.20
C HIS A 176 -13.12 3.07 -8.96
N THR A 177 -11.93 3.61 -8.74
CA THR A 177 -11.55 4.32 -7.53
C THR A 177 -11.06 5.73 -7.89
N PRO A 178 -11.76 6.79 -7.43
CA PRO A 178 -11.43 8.17 -7.81
C PRO A 178 -10.09 8.65 -7.23
N VAL A 179 -9.58 8.01 -6.18
CA VAL A 179 -8.28 8.32 -5.55
C VAL A 179 -7.43 7.06 -5.53
N GLN A 180 -6.64 6.84 -6.59
CA GLN A 180 -5.68 5.74 -6.65
C GLN A 180 -4.32 6.11 -6.06
N ALA A 181 -3.95 7.39 -6.07
CA ALA A 181 -2.79 7.88 -5.35
C ALA A 181 -2.97 9.36 -4.96
N MET A 182 -2.43 9.72 -3.81
CA MET A 182 -2.41 11.09 -3.30
C MET A 182 -1.08 11.40 -2.61
N VAL A 183 -0.73 12.68 -2.59
CA VAL A 183 0.41 13.17 -1.80
C VAL A 183 -0.04 14.32 -0.90
N TYR A 184 0.59 14.46 0.25
CA TYR A 184 0.33 15.52 1.22
C TYR A 184 1.67 16.00 1.79
N GLU A 185 2.06 17.22 1.43
CA GLU A 185 3.38 17.79 1.72
C GLU A 185 3.24 19.18 2.36
N THR A 186 2.37 19.29 3.36
CA THR A 186 2.04 20.56 4.00
C THR A 186 2.05 20.43 5.53
N GLY A 187 2.19 21.55 6.25
CA GLY A 187 2.08 21.55 7.72
C GLY A 187 3.15 20.72 8.46
N GLY A 188 4.32 20.50 7.84
CA GLY A 188 5.39 19.67 8.41
C GLY A 188 5.20 18.16 8.21
N VAL A 189 4.18 17.74 7.46
CA VAL A 189 3.95 16.35 7.06
C VAL A 189 4.43 16.16 5.63
N THR A 190 5.19 15.09 5.40
CA THR A 190 5.53 14.57 4.06
C THR A 190 4.95 13.18 3.94
N TYR A 191 3.88 13.02 3.17
CA TYR A 191 3.17 11.75 3.00
C TYR A 191 2.90 11.45 1.52
N TRP A 192 3.28 10.27 1.06
CA TRP A 192 2.90 9.73 -0.25
C TRP A 192 2.04 8.47 -0.05
N GLY A 193 0.97 8.32 -0.83
CA GLY A 193 0.07 7.18 -0.67
C GLY A 193 -0.55 6.66 -1.96
N MET A 194 -0.77 5.35 -1.97
CA MET A 194 -1.36 4.61 -3.10
C MET A 194 -2.49 3.69 -2.61
N GLN A 195 -3.60 3.61 -3.34
CA GLN A 195 -4.64 2.61 -3.05
C GLN A 195 -4.22 1.21 -3.52
N TYR A 196 -3.44 1.17 -4.60
CA TYR A 196 -2.82 -0.03 -5.14
C TYR A 196 -1.55 -0.43 -4.38
N HIS A 197 -1.04 -1.61 -4.71
CA HIS A 197 0.03 -2.29 -3.98
C HIS A 197 1.26 -2.52 -4.86
N PRO A 198 2.13 -1.51 -5.02
CA PRO A 198 3.36 -1.65 -5.78
C PRO A 198 4.39 -2.58 -5.10
N GLU A 199 4.21 -2.87 -3.82
CA GLU A 199 5.04 -3.81 -3.05
C GLU A 199 4.76 -5.28 -3.37
N ALA A 200 3.54 -5.60 -3.80
CA ALA A 200 3.06 -6.97 -3.86
C ALA A 200 3.18 -7.56 -5.27
N THR A 201 3.46 -8.85 -5.38
CA THR A 201 3.36 -9.60 -6.63
C THR A 201 1.94 -10.11 -6.87
N LEU A 202 1.65 -10.57 -8.09
CA LEU A 202 0.35 -11.16 -8.38
C LEU A 202 0.17 -12.50 -7.65
N ARG A 203 1.26 -13.26 -7.49
CA ARG A 203 1.25 -14.50 -6.69
C ARG A 203 0.92 -14.24 -5.23
N GLU A 204 1.49 -13.20 -4.62
CA GLU A 204 1.19 -12.84 -3.23
C GLU A 204 -0.31 -12.52 -3.05
N PHE A 205 -0.95 -11.87 -4.02
CA PHE A 205 -2.40 -11.69 -3.99
C PHE A 205 -3.21 -12.95 -4.27
N ALA A 206 -2.76 -13.80 -5.20
CA ALA A 206 -3.42 -15.07 -5.42
C ALA A 206 -3.44 -15.91 -4.13
N ASP A 207 -2.33 -15.91 -3.38
CA ASP A 207 -2.19 -16.65 -2.13
C ASP A 207 -2.99 -16.01 -0.99
N LEU A 208 -3.04 -14.67 -0.91
CA LEU A 208 -3.90 -13.95 0.03
C LEU A 208 -5.39 -14.23 -0.21
N ILE A 209 -5.85 -14.15 -1.46
CA ILE A 209 -7.26 -14.40 -1.84
C ILE A 209 -7.62 -15.87 -1.56
N SER A 210 -6.68 -16.79 -1.75
CA SER A 210 -6.87 -18.21 -1.46
C SER A 210 -6.91 -18.54 0.05
N LEU A 211 -6.54 -17.60 0.92
CA LEU A 211 -6.45 -17.85 2.36
C LEU A 211 -7.86 -17.99 2.97
N PRO A 212 -8.17 -19.09 3.68
CA PRO A 212 -9.47 -19.27 4.31
C PRO A 212 -9.83 -18.12 5.27
N GLY A 213 -11.01 -17.52 5.08
CA GLY A 213 -11.48 -16.39 5.88
C GLY A 213 -10.83 -15.05 5.54
N CYS A 214 -10.13 -14.95 4.41
CA CYS A 214 -9.74 -13.67 3.82
C CYS A 214 -10.98 -12.88 3.40
N ILE A 215 -10.98 -11.57 3.65
CA ILE A 215 -12.09 -10.68 3.28
C ILE A 215 -12.24 -10.52 1.77
N PHE A 216 -11.21 -10.87 1.00
CA PHE A 216 -11.15 -10.76 -0.46
C PHE A 216 -11.44 -12.09 -1.18
N ALA A 217 -12.02 -13.08 -0.48
CA ALA A 217 -12.27 -14.42 -1.02
C ALA A 217 -13.22 -14.44 -2.25
N GLU A 218 -14.02 -13.40 -2.46
CA GLU A 218 -14.84 -13.22 -3.67
C GLU A 218 -13.99 -13.11 -4.94
N GLY A 219 -12.70 -12.78 -4.82
CA GLY A 219 -11.73 -12.76 -5.92
C GLY A 219 -11.24 -14.14 -6.36
N GLY A 220 -11.82 -15.24 -5.85
CA GLY A 220 -11.37 -16.61 -6.11
C GLY A 220 -11.20 -16.96 -7.59
N ASP A 221 -12.09 -16.45 -8.45
CA ASP A 221 -12.04 -16.69 -9.91
C ASP A 221 -10.81 -16.04 -10.60
N LEU A 222 -10.11 -15.12 -9.92
CA LEU A 222 -8.91 -14.47 -10.42
C LEU A 222 -7.62 -15.23 -10.08
N VAL A 223 -7.66 -16.16 -9.12
CA VAL A 223 -6.47 -16.78 -8.52
C VAL A 223 -5.59 -17.48 -9.56
N ASP A 224 -6.18 -18.22 -10.48
CA ASP A 224 -5.42 -18.94 -11.51
C ASP A 224 -4.74 -17.96 -12.48
N ASP A 225 -5.46 -16.92 -12.91
CA ASP A 225 -4.91 -15.90 -13.78
C ASP A 225 -3.79 -15.10 -13.09
N LEU A 226 -3.95 -14.79 -11.80
CA LEU A 226 -2.92 -14.10 -11.00
C LEU A 226 -1.64 -14.94 -10.92
N ARG A 227 -1.75 -16.24 -10.63
CA ARG A 227 -0.59 -17.15 -10.57
C ARG A 227 0.09 -17.33 -11.93
N VAL A 228 -0.67 -17.43 -13.00
CA VAL A 228 -0.13 -17.57 -14.36
C VAL A 228 0.53 -16.28 -14.81
N ALA A 229 -0.11 -15.13 -14.60
CA ALA A 229 0.43 -13.82 -14.99
C ALA A 229 1.69 -13.44 -14.19
N ASP A 230 1.81 -13.87 -12.94
CA ASP A 230 3.04 -13.69 -12.13
C ASP A 230 4.25 -14.39 -12.78
N SER A 231 4.05 -15.62 -13.28
CA SER A 231 5.10 -16.44 -13.90
C SER A 231 5.30 -16.18 -15.40
N ALA A 232 4.27 -15.69 -16.09
CA ALA A 232 4.24 -15.49 -17.55
C ALA A 232 3.48 -14.18 -17.89
N PRO A 233 4.06 -13.01 -17.58
CA PRO A 233 3.39 -11.71 -17.71
C PRO A 233 3.04 -11.30 -19.15
N GLN A 234 3.65 -11.93 -20.15
CA GLN A 234 3.37 -11.75 -21.58
C GLN A 234 2.13 -12.54 -22.09
N GLY A 235 1.58 -13.43 -21.25
CA GLY A 235 0.52 -14.36 -21.61
C GLY A 235 -0.90 -13.78 -21.56
N ASP A 236 -1.88 -14.60 -21.96
CA ASP A 236 -3.29 -14.20 -21.99
C ASP A 236 -3.87 -13.92 -20.59
N ALA A 237 -3.31 -14.53 -19.54
CA ALA A 237 -3.74 -14.30 -18.16
C ALA A 237 -3.57 -12.82 -17.75
N ALA A 238 -2.40 -12.22 -18.05
CA ALA A 238 -2.17 -10.80 -17.78
C ALA A 238 -3.17 -9.91 -18.53
N ARG A 239 -3.45 -10.23 -19.79
CA ARG A 239 -4.44 -9.49 -20.61
C ARG A 239 -5.86 -9.60 -20.05
N ARG A 240 -6.28 -10.79 -19.60
CA ARG A 240 -7.58 -10.99 -18.93
C ARG A 240 -7.69 -10.20 -17.63
N LEU A 241 -6.58 -10.11 -16.88
CA LEU A 241 -6.50 -9.27 -15.68
C LEU A 241 -6.43 -7.77 -16.00
N GLY A 242 -6.21 -7.38 -17.26
CA GLY A 242 -6.13 -5.99 -17.69
C GLY A 242 -4.78 -5.33 -17.45
N ALA A 243 -3.70 -6.12 -17.39
CA ALA A 243 -2.32 -5.66 -17.27
C ALA A 243 -1.50 -6.02 -18.50
N SER A 244 -0.46 -5.23 -18.77
CA SER A 244 0.58 -5.53 -19.75
C SER A 244 1.83 -6.13 -19.08
N GLU A 245 2.72 -6.72 -19.87
CA GLU A 245 4.00 -7.24 -19.37
C GLU A 245 4.81 -6.16 -18.64
N ASP A 246 4.91 -4.97 -19.23
CA ASP A 246 5.56 -3.80 -18.63
C ASP A 246 4.94 -3.37 -17.29
N ASP A 247 3.64 -3.58 -17.07
CA ASP A 247 3.01 -3.25 -15.77
C ASP A 247 3.49 -4.18 -14.66
N LEU A 248 3.77 -5.43 -15.03
CA LEU A 248 4.11 -6.51 -14.11
C LEU A 248 5.62 -6.66 -13.90
N GLU A 249 6.43 -6.07 -14.77
CA GLU A 249 7.88 -6.02 -14.62
C GLU A 249 8.24 -5.41 -13.25
N PRO A 250 9.08 -6.07 -12.41
CA PRO A 250 9.31 -5.65 -11.03
C PRO A 250 9.71 -4.18 -10.88
N ALA A 251 10.62 -3.68 -11.73
CA ALA A 251 11.09 -2.29 -11.67
C ALA A 251 10.02 -1.26 -12.04
N MET A 252 9.03 -1.67 -12.83
CA MET A 252 7.87 -0.84 -13.13
C MET A 252 6.83 -0.99 -12.04
N ARG A 253 6.44 -2.22 -11.66
CA ARG A 253 5.48 -2.49 -10.58
C ARG A 253 5.80 -1.73 -9.30
N SER A 254 7.07 -1.72 -8.86
CA SER A 254 7.50 -1.08 -7.61
C SER A 254 8.04 0.35 -7.78
N ARG A 255 7.78 1.00 -8.92
CA ARG A 255 8.37 2.29 -9.29
C ARG A 255 8.20 3.38 -8.22
N GLU A 256 7.01 3.47 -7.63
CA GLU A 256 6.70 4.44 -6.58
C GLU A 256 7.56 4.23 -5.32
N LEU A 257 7.86 2.97 -4.98
CA LEU A 257 8.72 2.64 -3.84
C LEU A 257 10.16 3.10 -4.11
N ALA A 258 10.66 2.87 -5.33
CA ALA A 258 12.01 3.32 -5.72
C ALA A 258 12.11 4.85 -5.73
N ASN A 259 11.07 5.53 -6.19
CA ASN A 259 11.00 6.99 -6.18
C ASN A 259 10.93 7.56 -4.75
N TRP A 260 10.17 6.91 -3.87
CA TRP A 260 10.11 7.31 -2.46
C TRP A 260 11.46 7.13 -1.77
N LEU A 261 12.14 6.00 -1.96
CA LEU A 261 13.51 5.80 -1.45
C LEU A 261 14.50 6.84 -1.99
N SER A 262 14.35 7.25 -3.25
CA SER A 262 15.19 8.30 -3.85
C SER A 262 14.94 9.66 -3.20
N MET A 263 13.70 9.98 -2.82
CA MET A 263 13.36 11.20 -2.07
C MET A 263 13.95 11.19 -0.65
N LEU A 264 14.05 10.03 0.01
CA LEU A 264 14.71 9.95 1.33
C LEU A 264 16.22 10.19 1.28
N ALA A 265 16.83 10.09 0.09
CA ALA A 265 18.28 10.25 -0.10
C ALA A 265 18.70 11.70 -0.40
N THR A 266 17.75 12.63 -0.55
CA THR A 266 17.98 14.05 -0.85
C THR A 266 17.94 14.92 0.39
#